data_AF-W9WEQ1-F1
#
_entry.id   AF-W9WEQ1-F1
#
_cell.length_a   1.000
_cell.length_b   1.000
_cell.length_c   1.000
_cell.angle_alpha   90.00
_cell.angle_beta   90.00
_cell.angle_gamma   90.00
#
_symmetry.space_group_name_H-M   'P 1'
#
loop_
_entity.id
_entity.type
_entity.pdbx_description
1 polymer ?
#
loop_
_entity_poly.entity_id
_entity_poly.type
_entity_poly.pdbx_seq_one_letter_code
_entity_poly.pdbx_strand_id
1 'polypeptide(L)'
;MATVKGQTFYDIAPQPAPLRSDPWETETGKELDGEGGRYSIPGFSRSVQGSFCSPGYVDLNIYIKTGCFWQHGTVQEMTEAWQNQYPSSTPDRLNQLQEFLRRAPLRLSFQEQGLDRFSGIKGLGCTDRPPRGDFCEMRHINRQHFGGHVRDYFSIKHNWKMDPNVYVVKIGKESPKGYLTVPTNLRQVVPGRLKSGVIPQFSTRWPDETCWMIVEGGHRTFCSKNAAEDGAAADCLTLEPIVKVPVTFLARPNLRYKLRGNSNQTKYVARESIKAGQWNVQGAAFVKTGPLSFLFPFFFF
;
A
#
# COMPACT_ATOMS: atom_id res chain seq x y z
N MET A 1 7.17 -15.24 -4.25
CA MET A 1 6.25 -14.39 -5.07
C MET A 1 5.69 -15.24 -6.19
N ALA A 2 4.37 -15.26 -6.36
CA ALA A 2 3.72 -15.97 -7.46
C ALA A 2 2.87 -14.99 -8.28
N THR A 3 2.88 -15.13 -9.60
CA THR A 3 1.97 -14.39 -10.48
C THR A 3 0.98 -15.36 -11.11
N VAL A 4 -0.31 -15.23 -10.79
CA VAL A 4 -1.37 -16.07 -11.35
C VAL A 4 -2.34 -15.17 -12.11
N LYS A 5 -2.54 -15.40 -13.41
CA LYS A 5 -3.41 -14.58 -14.28
C LYS A 5 -3.12 -13.07 -14.20
N GLY A 6 -1.84 -12.68 -14.18
CA GLY A 6 -1.41 -11.27 -14.06
C GLY A 6 -1.56 -10.66 -12.66
N GLN A 7 -1.94 -11.46 -11.65
CA GLN A 7 -2.04 -11.03 -10.27
C GLN A 7 -0.83 -11.52 -9.46
N THR A 8 -0.08 -10.59 -8.87
CA THR A 8 1.03 -10.91 -7.98
C THR A 8 0.55 -11.19 -6.55
N PHE A 9 1.08 -12.26 -5.96
CA PHE A 9 0.88 -12.67 -4.58
C PHE A 9 2.24 -12.73 -3.89
N TYR A 10 2.32 -12.03 -2.76
CA TYR A 10 3.49 -12.01 -1.89
C TYR A 10 3.27 -13.00 -0.75
N ASP A 11 4.23 -13.88 -0.53
CA ASP A 11 4.15 -14.88 0.52
C ASP A 11 4.61 -14.26 1.84
N ILE A 12 3.79 -13.34 2.36
CA ILE A 12 4.16 -12.48 3.49
C ILE A 12 3.09 -12.46 4.57
N ALA A 13 1.96 -13.16 4.35
CA ALA A 13 0.80 -13.08 5.22
C ALA A 13 0.66 -14.38 6.03
N PRO A 14 0.61 -14.31 7.37
CA PRO A 14 0.59 -15.46 8.24
C PRO A 14 -0.73 -16.17 8.05
N GLN A 15 -0.70 -17.48 8.09
CA GLN A 15 -1.88 -18.32 8.04
C GLN A 15 -1.93 -19.10 9.35
N PRO A 16 -2.95 -18.89 10.22
CA PRO A 16 -4.17 -18.09 10.02
C PRO A 16 -3.97 -16.57 10.19
N ALA A 17 -5.03 -15.80 9.90
CA ALA A 17 -5.03 -14.35 10.13
C ALA A 17 -4.70 -14.01 11.59
N PRO A 18 -3.80 -13.04 11.83
CA PRO A 18 -3.40 -12.69 13.18
C PRO A 18 -4.60 -12.07 13.91
N LEU A 19 -4.79 -12.50 15.17
CA LEU A 19 -5.74 -11.85 16.07
C LEU A 19 -5.23 -10.41 16.29
N ARG A 20 -6.14 -9.43 16.16
CA ARG A 20 -5.82 -7.99 16.08
C ARG A 20 -5.01 -7.39 17.24
N SER A 21 -4.70 -8.15 18.30
CA SER A 21 -4.11 -7.63 19.52
C SER A 21 -2.60 -7.40 19.45
N ASP A 22 -1.87 -8.09 18.56
CA ASP A 22 -0.41 -8.09 18.61
C ASP A 22 0.23 -7.90 17.24
N PRO A 23 1.17 -6.95 17.09
CA PRO A 23 1.92 -6.82 15.86
C PRO A 23 2.74 -8.09 15.63
N TRP A 24 2.60 -8.69 14.46
CA TRP A 24 3.20 -9.98 14.13
C TRP A 24 4.42 -9.80 13.20
N GLU A 25 5.25 -10.83 13.14
CA GLU A 25 6.52 -10.83 12.42
C GLU A 25 6.39 -11.59 11.09
N THR A 26 6.87 -10.98 10.02
CA THR A 26 6.96 -11.59 8.69
C THR A 26 8.42 -12.03 8.44
N GLU A 27 8.65 -12.87 7.43
CA GLU A 27 10.02 -13.20 7.00
C GLU A 27 10.87 -11.98 6.63
N THR A 28 10.24 -10.85 6.30
CA THR A 28 10.89 -9.61 5.90
C THR A 28 10.85 -8.51 6.96
N GLY A 29 10.34 -8.83 8.15
CA GLY A 29 10.34 -7.97 9.33
C GLY A 29 8.97 -7.78 9.97
N LYS A 30 8.92 -6.98 11.04
CA LYS A 30 7.69 -6.71 11.79
C LYS A 30 6.69 -5.89 10.96
N GLU A 31 5.41 -6.23 11.08
CA GLU A 31 4.31 -5.37 10.63
C GLU A 31 4.39 -3.99 11.30
N LEU A 32 4.20 -2.93 10.52
CA LEU A 32 4.34 -1.55 11.00
C LEU A 32 3.00 -0.90 11.32
N ASP A 33 1.93 -1.33 10.64
CA ASP A 33 0.58 -0.81 10.77
C ASP A 33 -0.40 -1.91 10.35
N GLY A 34 -1.33 -2.23 11.24
CA GLY A 34 -2.41 -3.19 11.04
C GLY A 34 -3.80 -2.59 11.12
N GLU A 35 -3.90 -1.27 11.11
CA GLU A 35 -5.15 -0.56 11.26
C GLU A 35 -5.87 -0.37 9.91
N GLY A 36 -7.19 -0.15 9.99
CA GLY A 36 -7.94 0.33 8.84
C GLY A 36 -8.11 -0.67 7.69
N GLY A 37 -8.02 -1.98 7.95
CA GLY A 37 -8.21 -3.03 6.95
C GLY A 37 -7.01 -3.22 6.02
N ARG A 38 -5.82 -2.81 6.42
CA ARG A 38 -4.59 -2.87 5.62
C ARG A 38 -3.40 -3.23 6.51
N TYR A 39 -2.35 -3.71 5.86
CA TYR A 39 -1.06 -3.97 6.48
C TYR A 39 0.04 -3.15 5.82
N SER A 40 0.88 -2.50 6.60
CA SER A 40 2.15 -1.93 6.12
C SER A 40 3.29 -2.87 6.50
N ILE A 41 3.83 -3.57 5.51
CA ILE A 41 4.82 -4.64 5.72
C ILE A 41 6.13 -4.25 5.02
N PRO A 42 7.26 -4.19 5.75
CA PRO A 42 8.57 -4.00 5.12
C PRO A 42 8.92 -5.22 4.29
N GLY A 43 9.54 -4.99 3.14
CA GLY A 43 10.09 -6.01 2.26
C GLY A 43 11.42 -5.56 1.69
N PHE A 44 12.05 -6.44 0.94
CA PHE A 44 13.31 -6.13 0.26
C PHE A 44 13.12 -6.16 -1.25
N SER A 45 13.85 -5.29 -1.93
CA SER A 45 14.11 -5.41 -3.36
C SER A 45 15.61 -5.58 -3.57
N ARG A 46 15.95 -6.36 -4.59
CA ARG A 46 17.32 -6.79 -4.85
C ARG A 46 17.65 -6.72 -6.33
N SER A 47 18.90 -6.38 -6.63
CA SER A 47 19.48 -6.50 -7.97
C SER A 47 20.95 -6.88 -7.89
N VAL A 48 21.40 -7.70 -8.82
CA VAL A 48 22.82 -8.01 -9.00
C VAL A 48 23.41 -7.01 -9.98
N GLN A 49 24.55 -6.43 -9.62
CA GLN A 49 25.27 -5.46 -10.44
C GLN A 49 26.69 -5.96 -10.69
N GLY A 50 27.17 -5.73 -11.91
CA GLY A 50 28.58 -5.92 -12.21
C GLY A 50 29.40 -4.92 -11.41
N SER A 51 30.32 -5.42 -10.60
CA SER A 51 31.24 -4.58 -9.85
C SER A 51 32.50 -4.30 -10.66
N PHE A 52 33.11 -3.14 -10.44
CA PHE A 52 34.50 -2.89 -10.89
C PHE A 52 35.53 -3.56 -9.97
N CYS A 53 35.08 -4.25 -8.91
CA CYS A 53 35.93 -4.92 -7.94
C CYS A 53 36.53 -6.23 -8.46
N SER A 54 37.47 -6.77 -7.68
CA SER A 54 38.34 -7.91 -7.99
C SER A 54 37.63 -9.09 -8.65
N PRO A 55 38.32 -9.85 -9.53
CA PRO A 55 37.75 -11.04 -10.17
C PRO A 55 37.12 -11.99 -9.14
N GLY A 56 35.91 -12.47 -9.43
CA GLY A 56 35.19 -13.42 -8.57
C GLY A 56 34.11 -12.81 -7.67
N TYR A 57 33.89 -11.49 -7.70
CA TYR A 57 32.84 -10.82 -6.93
C TYR A 57 31.77 -10.17 -7.81
N VAL A 58 30.54 -10.18 -7.34
CA VAL A 58 29.41 -9.43 -7.90
C VAL A 58 28.71 -8.68 -6.78
N ASP A 59 28.24 -7.46 -7.05
CA ASP A 59 27.60 -6.65 -6.03
C ASP A 59 26.10 -7.00 -5.96
N LEU A 60 25.63 -7.37 -4.77
CA LEU A 60 24.20 -7.50 -4.50
C LEU A 60 23.70 -6.18 -3.89
N ASN A 61 22.95 -5.41 -4.69
CA ASN A 61 22.27 -4.23 -4.19
C ASN A 61 20.95 -4.64 -3.54
N ILE A 62 20.78 -4.33 -2.26
CA ILE A 62 19.55 -4.55 -1.49
C ILE A 62 19.03 -3.20 -1.02
N TYR A 63 17.74 -2.96 -1.19
CA TYR A 63 17.06 -1.84 -0.55
C TYR A 63 15.72 -2.26 0.04
N ILE A 64 15.33 -1.59 1.11
CA ILE A 64 14.06 -1.84 1.79
C ILE A 64 12.95 -1.12 1.05
N LYS A 65 11.84 -1.83 0.82
CA LYS A 65 10.61 -1.27 0.29
C LYS A 65 9.44 -1.74 1.15
N THR A 66 8.72 -0.79 1.73
CA THR A 66 7.48 -1.13 2.46
C THR A 66 6.33 -1.23 1.46
N GLY A 67 5.53 -2.28 1.55
CA GLY A 67 4.31 -2.46 0.77
C GLY A 67 3.07 -2.24 1.64
N CYS A 68 2.01 -1.70 1.04
CA CYS A 68 0.69 -1.67 1.64
C CYS A 68 -0.12 -2.86 1.10
N PHE A 69 -0.58 -3.74 1.97
CA PHE A 69 -1.31 -4.95 1.64
C PHE A 69 -2.75 -4.88 2.15
N TRP A 70 -3.64 -5.60 1.49
CA TRP A 70 -4.98 -5.81 2.02
C TRP A 70 -4.91 -6.72 3.24
N GLN A 71 -5.71 -6.40 4.27
CA GLN A 71 -5.90 -7.30 5.40
C GLN A 71 -6.55 -8.60 4.91
N HIS A 72 -5.90 -9.75 5.14
CA HIS A 72 -6.50 -11.07 4.89
C HIS A 72 -7.43 -11.46 6.04
N GLY A 73 -8.33 -12.39 5.76
CA GLY A 73 -9.48 -12.69 6.62
C GLY A 73 -10.78 -12.53 5.83
N THR A 74 -11.91 -12.34 6.53
CA THR A 74 -13.17 -12.05 5.86
C THR A 74 -13.25 -10.59 5.40
N VAL A 75 -14.05 -10.31 4.36
CA VAL A 75 -14.29 -8.92 3.95
C VAL A 75 -14.99 -8.13 5.05
N GLN A 76 -15.78 -8.82 5.88
CA GLN A 76 -16.43 -8.23 7.04
C GLN A 76 -15.39 -7.76 8.07
N GLU A 77 -14.43 -8.61 8.44
CA GLU A 77 -13.33 -8.24 9.34
C GLU A 77 -12.53 -7.05 8.81
N MET A 78 -12.22 -7.02 7.51
CA MET A 78 -11.53 -5.88 6.89
C MET A 78 -12.39 -4.60 6.92
N THR A 79 -13.71 -4.73 6.73
CA THR A 79 -14.67 -3.62 6.79
C THR A 79 -14.76 -3.06 8.21
N GLU A 80 -14.83 -3.93 9.22
CA GLU A 80 -14.83 -3.53 10.63
C GLU A 80 -13.51 -2.86 11.02
N ALA A 81 -12.36 -3.34 10.52
CA ALA A 81 -11.07 -2.72 10.78
C ALA A 81 -11.03 -1.29 10.23
N TRP A 82 -11.54 -1.11 9.02
CA TRP A 82 -11.71 0.21 8.42
C TRP A 82 -12.66 1.09 9.25
N GLN A 83 -13.80 0.57 9.66
CA GLN A 83 -14.80 1.31 10.43
C GLN A 83 -14.31 1.75 11.80
N ASN A 84 -13.43 0.97 12.44
CA ASN A 84 -12.83 1.34 13.73
C ASN A 84 -11.86 2.53 13.59
N GLN A 85 -11.22 2.68 12.43
CA GLN A 85 -10.35 3.83 12.13
C GLN A 85 -11.15 5.08 11.75
N TYR A 86 -12.34 4.92 11.16
CA TYR A 86 -13.20 6.02 10.70
C TYR A 86 -14.55 6.00 11.44
N PRO A 87 -14.72 6.86 12.47
CA PRO A 87 -15.93 6.95 13.29
C PRO A 87 -17.22 7.10 12.47
N SER A 88 -18.36 6.75 13.06
CA SER A 88 -19.67 6.92 12.41
C SER A 88 -20.00 8.37 12.05
N SER A 89 -19.37 9.35 12.72
CA SER A 89 -19.48 10.78 12.45
C SER A 89 -18.67 11.27 11.25
N THR A 90 -17.84 10.42 10.63
CA THR A 90 -17.07 10.80 9.43
C THR A 90 -18.02 11.18 8.28
N PRO A 91 -17.92 12.40 7.72
CA PRO A 91 -18.70 12.77 6.55
C PRO A 91 -18.45 11.81 5.39
N ASP A 92 -19.49 11.49 4.63
CA ASP A 92 -19.38 10.67 3.42
C ASP A 92 -18.81 9.24 3.64
N ARG A 93 -18.97 8.71 4.86
CA ARG A 93 -18.38 7.43 5.30
C ARG A 93 -18.65 6.26 4.36
N LEU A 94 -19.88 6.14 3.83
CA LEU A 94 -20.24 5.03 2.94
C LEU A 94 -19.58 5.12 1.57
N ASN A 95 -19.43 6.33 1.01
CA ASN A 95 -18.70 6.52 -0.23
C ASN A 95 -17.20 6.29 -0.03
N GLN A 96 -16.62 6.75 1.08
CA GLN A 96 -15.23 6.45 1.43
C GLN A 96 -14.99 4.95 1.63
N LEU A 97 -15.91 4.25 2.29
CA LEU A 97 -15.85 2.79 2.44
C LEU A 97 -15.98 2.10 1.07
N GLN A 98 -16.87 2.58 0.20
CA GLN A 98 -17.01 2.07 -1.15
C GLN A 98 -15.71 2.22 -1.95
N GLU A 99 -15.07 3.38 -1.92
CA GLU A 99 -13.77 3.62 -2.55
C GLU A 99 -12.68 2.74 -1.94
N PHE A 100 -12.68 2.59 -0.61
CA PHE A 100 -11.74 1.73 0.09
C PHE A 100 -11.85 0.27 -0.34
N LEU A 101 -13.07 -0.27 -0.44
CA LEU A 101 -13.33 -1.66 -0.80
C LEU A 101 -13.19 -1.92 -2.30
N ARG A 102 -13.32 -0.89 -3.15
CA ARG A 102 -13.27 -1.06 -4.60
C ARG A 102 -11.96 -1.75 -5.01
N ARG A 103 -12.10 -2.77 -5.86
CA ARG A 103 -11.04 -3.66 -6.35
C ARG A 103 -10.34 -4.50 -5.26
N ALA A 104 -10.85 -4.53 -4.03
CA ALA A 104 -10.35 -5.47 -3.03
C ALA A 104 -10.44 -6.91 -3.57
N PRO A 105 -9.34 -7.68 -3.52
CA PRO A 105 -9.24 -9.00 -4.13
C PRO A 105 -9.86 -10.06 -3.22
N LEU A 106 -10.83 -10.80 -3.75
CA LEU A 106 -11.62 -11.76 -3.00
C LEU A 106 -11.50 -13.16 -3.58
N ARG A 107 -11.58 -14.14 -2.68
CA ARG A 107 -11.90 -15.53 -2.96
C ARG A 107 -13.31 -15.83 -2.48
N LEU A 108 -14.11 -16.45 -3.34
CA LEU A 108 -15.46 -16.88 -3.01
C LEU A 108 -15.40 -18.19 -2.18
N SER A 109 -16.13 -18.24 -1.07
CA SER A 109 -16.32 -19.47 -0.27
C SER A 109 -17.44 -20.38 -0.80
N PHE A 110 -18.20 -19.92 -1.79
CA PHE A 110 -19.27 -20.67 -2.44
C PHE A 110 -19.14 -20.59 -3.96
N GLN A 111 -19.78 -21.54 -4.65
CA GLN A 111 -19.82 -21.58 -6.11
C GLN A 111 -21.10 -20.91 -6.63
N GLU A 112 -20.95 -20.07 -7.65
CA GLU A 112 -22.07 -19.44 -8.35
C GLU A 112 -21.78 -19.42 -9.85
N GLN A 113 -22.78 -19.79 -10.65
CA GLN A 113 -22.61 -19.85 -12.10
C GLN A 113 -22.34 -18.45 -12.67
N GLY A 114 -21.28 -18.32 -13.47
CA GLY A 114 -20.89 -17.05 -14.09
C GLY A 114 -19.98 -16.15 -13.24
N LEU A 115 -19.56 -16.60 -12.06
CA LEU A 115 -18.50 -15.96 -11.27
C LEU A 115 -17.22 -16.77 -11.28
N ASP A 116 -16.09 -16.08 -11.49
CA ASP A 116 -14.78 -16.65 -11.18
C ASP A 116 -14.65 -16.74 -9.64
N ARG A 117 -13.97 -17.80 -9.18
CA ARG A 117 -13.62 -18.03 -7.77
C ARG A 117 -12.81 -16.87 -7.20
N PHE A 118 -12.08 -16.16 -8.05
CA PHE A 118 -11.40 -14.92 -7.72
C PHE A 118 -12.13 -13.73 -8.35
N SER A 119 -12.47 -12.74 -7.55
CA SER A 119 -13.16 -11.54 -8.02
C SER A 119 -12.71 -10.29 -7.27
N GLY A 120 -13.04 -9.13 -7.81
CA GLY A 120 -12.83 -7.84 -7.15
C GLY A 120 -14.16 -7.24 -6.71
N ILE A 121 -14.19 -6.60 -5.55
CA ILE A 121 -15.36 -5.80 -5.13
C ILE A 121 -15.53 -4.62 -6.10
N LYS A 122 -16.75 -4.38 -6.55
CA LYS A 122 -17.11 -3.22 -7.38
C LYS A 122 -17.62 -2.04 -6.55
N GLY A 123 -18.26 -2.33 -5.43
CA GLY A 123 -18.72 -1.35 -4.47
C GLY A 123 -19.68 -1.97 -3.46
N LEU A 124 -20.37 -1.12 -2.72
CA LEU A 124 -21.38 -1.53 -1.76
C LEU A 124 -22.69 -1.91 -2.47
N GLY A 125 -23.47 -2.80 -1.84
CA GLY A 125 -24.79 -3.22 -2.32
C GLY A 125 -25.73 -2.03 -2.54
N CYS A 126 -25.76 -1.13 -1.56
CA CYS A 126 -26.37 0.19 -1.64
C CYS A 126 -25.50 1.25 -0.92
N THR A 127 -25.75 2.53 -1.18
CA THR A 127 -24.96 3.65 -0.64
C THR A 127 -25.82 4.71 0.06
N ASP A 128 -27.15 4.62 -0.07
CA ASP A 128 -28.12 5.49 0.60
C ASP A 128 -28.30 5.15 2.08
N ARG A 129 -27.95 3.93 2.47
CA ARG A 129 -28.07 3.40 3.84
C ARG A 129 -27.00 2.33 4.09
N PRO A 130 -26.80 1.89 5.35
CA PRO A 130 -25.91 0.77 5.64
C PRO A 130 -26.29 -0.47 4.80
N PRO A 131 -25.40 -0.98 3.95
CA PRO A 131 -25.73 -2.02 2.99
C PRO A 131 -25.81 -3.39 3.66
N ARG A 132 -26.94 -3.68 4.29
CA ARG A 132 -27.18 -4.94 5.02
C ARG A 132 -28.04 -5.90 4.22
N GLY A 133 -28.02 -7.17 4.59
CA GLY A 133 -28.71 -8.25 3.87
C GLY A 133 -30.23 -8.09 3.77
N ASP A 134 -30.84 -7.40 4.73
CA ASP A 134 -32.27 -7.05 4.80
C ASP A 134 -32.66 -5.83 3.97
N PHE A 135 -31.71 -4.94 3.68
CA PHE A 135 -31.97 -3.72 2.90
C PHE A 135 -31.53 -3.83 1.45
N CYS A 136 -30.47 -4.59 1.17
CA CYS A 136 -29.96 -4.74 -0.18
C CYS A 136 -30.81 -5.71 -1.00
N GLU A 137 -31.19 -5.29 -2.21
CA GLU A 137 -31.80 -6.16 -3.20
C GLU A 137 -30.82 -7.24 -3.67
N MET A 138 -31.35 -8.44 -3.91
CA MET A 138 -30.57 -9.50 -4.53
C MET A 138 -30.45 -9.24 -6.04
N ARG A 139 -29.21 -9.12 -6.52
CA ARG A 139 -28.89 -9.01 -7.95
C ARG A 139 -28.12 -10.24 -8.36
N HIS A 140 -28.45 -10.82 -9.52
CA HIS A 140 -27.78 -11.99 -10.07
C HIS A 140 -27.24 -11.70 -11.48
N ILE A 141 -26.06 -12.23 -11.81
CA ILE A 141 -25.31 -11.87 -13.03
C ILE A 141 -26.06 -12.21 -14.31
N ASN A 142 -26.89 -13.26 -14.29
CA ASN A 142 -27.61 -13.76 -15.46
C ASN A 142 -29.13 -13.56 -15.36
N ARG A 143 -29.64 -12.86 -14.34
CA ARG A 143 -31.08 -12.62 -14.17
C ARG A 143 -31.34 -11.15 -13.87
N GLN A 144 -32.15 -10.52 -14.72
CA GLN A 144 -32.42 -9.09 -14.60
C GLN A 144 -33.17 -8.74 -13.31
N HIS A 145 -34.00 -9.66 -12.78
CA HIS A 145 -34.82 -9.43 -11.59
C HIS A 145 -34.90 -10.73 -10.79
N PHE A 146 -34.14 -10.83 -9.70
CA PHE A 146 -34.52 -11.72 -8.61
C PHE A 146 -35.32 -10.82 -7.65
N GLY A 147 -36.63 -11.04 -7.55
CA GLY A 147 -37.40 -10.41 -6.48
C GLY A 147 -36.83 -10.86 -5.13
N GLY A 148 -36.69 -9.95 -4.18
CA GLY A 148 -36.30 -10.26 -2.81
C GLY A 148 -34.96 -9.66 -2.35
N HIS A 149 -34.69 -9.84 -1.06
CA HIS A 149 -33.49 -9.31 -0.42
C HIS A 149 -32.35 -10.32 -0.46
N VAL A 150 -31.12 -9.82 -0.30
CA VAL A 150 -29.92 -10.68 -0.20
C VAL A 150 -30.09 -11.72 0.91
N ARG A 151 -30.71 -11.37 2.04
CA ARG A 151 -30.98 -12.32 3.12
C ARG A 151 -31.80 -13.52 2.66
N ASP A 152 -32.83 -13.32 1.85
CA ASP A 152 -33.78 -14.37 1.51
C ASP A 152 -33.09 -15.38 0.58
N TYR A 153 -32.36 -14.87 -0.41
CA TYR A 153 -31.58 -15.68 -1.34
C TYR A 153 -30.52 -16.53 -0.62
N PHE A 154 -29.69 -15.90 0.22
CA PHE A 154 -28.59 -16.59 0.88
C PHE A 154 -29.08 -17.54 1.98
N SER A 155 -30.20 -17.23 2.65
CA SER A 155 -30.82 -18.15 3.60
C SER A 155 -31.32 -19.41 2.90
N ILE A 156 -32.06 -19.27 1.78
CA ILE A 156 -32.65 -20.40 1.07
C ILE A 156 -31.58 -21.23 0.34
N LYS A 157 -30.67 -20.58 -0.40
CA LYS A 157 -29.73 -21.27 -1.30
C LYS A 157 -28.46 -21.75 -0.59
N HIS A 158 -28.01 -21.02 0.43
CA HIS A 158 -26.71 -21.25 1.06
C HIS A 158 -26.83 -21.53 2.58
N ASN A 159 -28.05 -21.70 3.10
CA ASN A 159 -28.33 -21.89 4.53
C ASN A 159 -27.64 -20.82 5.41
N TRP A 160 -27.52 -19.61 4.87
CA TRP A 160 -26.85 -18.51 5.56
C TRP A 160 -27.79 -17.91 6.61
N LYS A 161 -27.33 -17.84 7.86
CA LYS A 161 -28.04 -17.11 8.91
C LYS A 161 -27.71 -15.62 8.79
N MET A 162 -28.73 -14.80 8.58
CA MET A 162 -28.57 -13.36 8.50
C MET A 162 -28.02 -12.78 9.80
N ASP A 163 -26.99 -11.96 9.66
CA ASP A 163 -26.40 -11.16 10.73
C ASP A 163 -26.61 -9.67 10.38
N PRO A 164 -27.26 -8.88 11.26
CA PRO A 164 -27.54 -7.47 11.01
C PRO A 164 -26.28 -6.61 10.90
N ASN A 165 -25.11 -7.08 11.34
CA ASN A 165 -23.86 -6.35 11.25
C ASN A 165 -23.09 -6.62 9.95
N VAL A 166 -23.52 -7.60 9.15
CA VAL A 166 -22.82 -7.99 7.93
C VAL A 166 -23.19 -7.09 6.77
N TYR A 167 -22.16 -6.54 6.15
CA TYR A 167 -22.30 -5.69 4.98
C TYR A 167 -22.52 -6.52 3.71
N VAL A 168 -23.04 -5.89 2.68
CA VAL A 168 -23.31 -6.47 1.36
C VAL A 168 -22.51 -5.69 0.33
N VAL A 169 -21.83 -6.42 -0.55
CA VAL A 169 -20.98 -5.88 -1.61
C VAL A 169 -21.39 -6.41 -2.98
N LYS A 170 -21.04 -5.66 -4.03
CA LYS A 170 -21.21 -6.04 -5.43
C LYS A 170 -19.92 -6.70 -5.93
N ILE A 171 -20.03 -7.88 -6.55
CA ILE A 171 -18.92 -8.60 -7.18
C ILE A 171 -19.29 -9.04 -8.61
N GLY A 172 -18.32 -9.21 -9.51
CA GLY A 172 -18.57 -9.67 -10.89
C GLY A 172 -18.00 -8.76 -11.98
N LYS A 173 -18.60 -8.80 -13.18
CA LYS A 173 -18.15 -8.04 -14.37
C LYS A 173 -18.37 -6.53 -14.17
N GLU A 174 -17.60 -5.71 -14.90
CA GLU A 174 -17.66 -4.24 -14.81
C GLU A 174 -18.90 -3.62 -15.47
N SER A 175 -19.71 -4.41 -16.18
CA SER A 175 -20.92 -3.88 -16.77
C SER A 175 -22.01 -3.62 -15.71
N PRO A 176 -22.87 -2.60 -15.89
CA PRO A 176 -23.97 -2.29 -14.98
C PRO A 176 -24.97 -3.44 -14.74
N LYS A 177 -24.96 -4.45 -15.62
CA LYS A 177 -25.85 -5.61 -15.59
C LYS A 177 -25.16 -6.91 -15.18
N GLY A 178 -23.87 -6.88 -14.82
CA GLY A 178 -23.03 -8.06 -14.68
C GLY A 178 -22.51 -8.35 -13.27
N TYR A 179 -23.22 -7.96 -12.22
CA TYR A 179 -22.79 -8.15 -10.83
C TYR A 179 -23.76 -8.96 -9.97
N LEU A 180 -23.23 -9.56 -8.90
CA LEU A 180 -23.94 -10.27 -7.84
C LEU A 180 -23.82 -9.46 -6.54
N THR A 181 -24.91 -9.30 -5.78
CA THR A 181 -24.86 -8.77 -4.41
C THR A 181 -24.63 -9.91 -3.43
N VAL A 182 -23.67 -9.75 -2.51
CA VAL A 182 -23.22 -10.84 -1.62
C VAL A 182 -22.86 -10.33 -0.23
N PRO A 183 -23.20 -11.07 0.85
CA PRO A 183 -22.71 -10.80 2.20
C PRO A 183 -21.18 -10.88 2.32
N THR A 184 -20.57 -9.95 3.04
CA THR A 184 -19.11 -9.81 3.22
C THR A 184 -18.50 -10.92 4.09
N ASN A 185 -19.26 -11.55 4.98
CA ASN A 185 -18.77 -12.67 5.80
C ASN A 185 -18.62 -13.98 5.03
N LEU A 186 -19.19 -14.10 3.82
CA LEU A 186 -19.04 -15.24 2.92
C LEU A 186 -17.89 -15.06 1.91
N ARG A 187 -16.93 -14.21 2.24
CA ARG A 187 -15.85 -13.78 1.34
C ARG A 187 -14.55 -13.66 2.09
N GLN A 188 -13.50 -14.24 1.51
CA GLN A 188 -12.15 -14.13 2.04
C GLN A 188 -11.34 -13.17 1.19
N VAL A 189 -10.62 -12.25 1.82
CA VAL A 189 -9.62 -11.42 1.16
C VAL A 189 -8.38 -12.28 0.92
N VAL A 190 -7.88 -12.29 -0.31
CA VAL A 190 -6.76 -13.16 -0.65
C VAL A 190 -5.47 -12.62 -0.03
N PRO A 191 -4.71 -13.44 0.74
CA PRO A 191 -3.47 -13.01 1.37
C PRO A 191 -2.42 -12.53 0.36
N GLY A 192 -1.51 -11.68 0.82
CA GLY A 192 -0.36 -11.26 0.02
C GLY A 192 -0.68 -10.33 -1.14
N ARG A 193 -1.83 -9.65 -1.11
CA ARG A 193 -2.26 -8.75 -2.18
C ARG A 193 -1.92 -7.31 -1.88
N LEU A 194 -1.13 -6.69 -2.75
CA LEU A 194 -0.74 -5.30 -2.64
C LEU A 194 -1.91 -4.36 -3.00
N LYS A 195 -2.11 -3.32 -2.21
CA LYS A 195 -3.05 -2.23 -2.48
C LYS A 195 -2.32 -1.10 -3.21
N SER A 196 -2.48 -1.06 -4.53
CA SER A 196 -1.82 -0.06 -5.39
C SER A 196 -2.28 1.36 -5.10
N GLY A 197 -1.36 2.33 -5.18
CA GLY A 197 -1.67 3.76 -5.05
C GLY A 197 -1.83 4.27 -3.61
N VAL A 198 -1.54 3.43 -2.61
CA VAL A 198 -1.55 3.81 -1.20
C VAL A 198 -0.10 3.88 -0.69
N ILE A 199 0.23 5.00 -0.04
CA ILE A 199 1.51 5.16 0.64
C ILE A 199 1.44 4.34 1.95
N PRO A 200 2.33 3.36 2.15
CA PRO A 200 2.37 2.59 3.40
C PRO A 200 2.66 3.50 4.59
N GLN A 201 2.00 3.25 5.70
CA GLN A 201 2.25 4.00 6.93
C GLN A 201 3.56 3.57 7.57
N PHE A 202 4.16 4.48 8.35
CA PHE A 202 5.43 4.25 9.08
C PHE A 202 6.57 3.70 8.22
N SER A 203 6.57 4.01 6.92
CA SER A 203 7.58 3.52 5.97
C SER A 203 8.89 4.31 6.02
N THR A 204 8.89 5.49 6.63
CA THR A 204 10.08 6.34 6.79
C THR A 204 10.88 5.85 8.00
N ARG A 205 12.19 5.65 7.81
CA ARG A 205 13.11 5.13 8.83
C ARG A 205 14.43 5.90 8.80
N TRP A 206 15.18 5.80 9.89
CA TRP A 206 16.55 6.31 9.92
C TRP A 206 17.49 5.42 9.09
N PRO A 207 18.61 5.98 8.58
CA PRO A 207 19.60 5.19 7.84
C PRO A 207 20.12 3.98 8.63
N ASP A 208 20.35 4.13 9.94
CA ASP A 208 20.87 3.05 10.79
C ASP A 208 19.88 1.89 10.94
N GLU A 209 18.59 2.19 11.10
CA GLU A 209 17.52 1.17 11.13
C GLU A 209 17.42 0.43 9.79
N THR A 210 17.55 1.18 8.69
CA THR A 210 17.53 0.62 7.34
C THR A 210 18.72 -0.33 7.12
N CYS A 211 19.91 0.10 7.56
CA CYS A 211 21.12 -0.72 7.52
C CYS A 211 20.95 -2.00 8.34
N TRP A 212 20.50 -1.87 9.60
CA TRP A 212 20.27 -3.01 10.48
C TRP A 212 19.28 -4.03 9.89
N MET A 213 18.16 -3.56 9.34
CA MET A 213 17.17 -4.43 8.69
C MET A 213 17.74 -5.15 7.45
N ILE A 214 18.58 -4.49 6.65
CA ILE A 214 19.25 -5.12 5.50
C ILE A 214 20.25 -6.19 5.97
N VAL A 215 21.05 -5.88 6.99
CA VAL A 215 22.08 -6.78 7.51
C VAL A 215 21.44 -7.98 8.21
N GLU A 216 20.52 -7.77 9.15
CA GLU A 216 19.94 -8.86 9.94
C GLU A 216 18.81 -9.59 9.21
N GLY A 217 17.85 -8.84 8.65
CA GLY A 217 16.70 -9.41 7.96
C GLY A 217 17.06 -9.88 6.55
N GLY A 218 17.73 -9.03 5.78
CA GLY A 218 18.10 -9.32 4.40
C GLY A 218 19.05 -10.52 4.27
N HIS A 219 20.12 -10.60 5.09
CA HIS A 219 21.05 -11.74 5.00
C HIS A 219 20.33 -13.08 5.20
N ARG A 220 19.43 -13.17 6.19
CA ARG A 220 18.66 -14.40 6.45
C ARG A 220 17.75 -14.77 5.27
N THR A 221 17.10 -13.78 4.65
CA THR A 221 16.20 -14.01 3.51
C THR A 221 16.96 -14.39 2.23
N PHE A 222 18.23 -13.98 2.07
CA PHE A 222 18.96 -14.11 0.81
C PHE A 222 20.02 -15.20 0.78
N CYS A 223 20.67 -15.48 1.90
CA CYS A 223 21.62 -16.57 2.04
C CYS A 223 21.19 -17.43 3.22
N SER A 224 20.49 -18.53 2.91
CA SER A 224 20.30 -19.57 3.90
C SER A 224 21.65 -20.13 4.32
N LYS A 225 21.80 -20.45 5.61
CA LYS A 225 22.96 -21.18 6.13
C LYS A 225 22.90 -22.68 5.81
N ASN A 226 21.77 -23.15 5.26
CA ASN A 226 21.49 -24.55 4.99
C ASN A 226 21.59 -24.80 3.49
N ALA A 227 22.60 -25.56 3.05
CA ALA A 227 22.80 -25.91 1.64
C ALA A 227 21.68 -26.80 1.06
N ALA A 228 20.82 -27.37 1.91
CA ALA A 228 19.63 -28.11 1.49
C ALA A 228 18.44 -27.19 1.14
N GLU A 229 18.52 -25.89 1.43
CA GLU A 229 17.51 -24.91 1.04
C GLU A 229 17.89 -24.32 -0.34
N ASP A 230 17.00 -24.47 -1.32
CA ASP A 230 17.18 -23.98 -2.69
C ASP A 230 17.57 -22.47 -2.73
N GLY A 231 18.26 -22.04 -3.79
CA GLY A 231 18.62 -20.63 -4.01
C GLY A 231 20.13 -20.36 -3.90
N ALA A 232 20.53 -19.20 -3.36
CA ALA A 232 21.93 -18.78 -3.37
C ALA A 232 22.90 -19.76 -2.67
N ALA A 233 22.41 -20.49 -1.65
CA ALA A 233 23.17 -21.52 -0.96
C ALA A 233 23.45 -22.76 -1.85
N ALA A 234 22.52 -23.11 -2.75
CA ALA A 234 22.67 -24.20 -3.71
C ALA A 234 23.73 -23.89 -4.79
N ASP A 235 23.91 -22.61 -5.11
CA ASP A 235 24.93 -22.11 -6.05
C ASP A 235 26.27 -21.77 -5.36
N CYS A 236 26.45 -22.17 -4.10
CA CYS A 236 27.63 -21.86 -3.27
C CYS A 236 27.96 -20.34 -3.17
N LEU A 237 26.96 -19.47 -3.35
CA LEU A 237 27.14 -18.03 -3.22
C LEU A 237 27.10 -17.64 -1.73
N THR A 238 28.05 -16.82 -1.33
CA THR A 238 28.15 -16.27 0.02
C THR A 238 27.97 -14.75 0.00
N LEU A 239 27.32 -14.21 1.02
CA LEU A 239 27.14 -12.77 1.21
C LEU A 239 28.22 -12.22 2.13
N GLU A 240 29.11 -11.42 1.57
CA GLU A 240 30.06 -10.60 2.33
C GLU A 240 29.35 -9.41 3.02
N PRO A 241 29.94 -8.83 4.08
CA PRO A 241 29.41 -7.64 4.74
C PRO A 241 29.24 -6.45 3.79
N ILE A 242 28.41 -5.46 4.19
CA ILE A 242 28.16 -4.24 3.40
C ILE A 242 29.47 -3.61 2.93
N VAL A 243 29.56 -3.39 1.62
CA VAL A 243 30.72 -2.77 0.96
C VAL A 243 30.97 -1.37 1.54
N LYS A 244 32.17 -1.15 2.07
CA LYS A 244 32.61 0.16 2.55
C LYS A 244 33.16 0.96 1.36
N VAL A 245 32.52 2.07 1.07
CA VAL A 245 32.92 2.97 -0.03
C VAL A 245 33.53 4.24 0.56
N PRO A 246 34.71 4.70 0.07
CA PRO A 246 35.25 5.98 0.51
C PRO A 246 34.32 7.12 0.08
N VAL A 247 33.96 7.99 1.03
CA VAL A 247 33.09 9.14 0.78
C VAL A 247 33.89 10.43 0.88
N THR A 248 33.85 11.24 -0.16
CA THR A 248 34.44 12.58 -0.17
C THR A 248 33.34 13.62 0.00
N PHE A 249 33.38 14.36 1.12
CA PHE A 249 32.47 15.48 1.34
C PHE A 249 32.96 16.70 0.55
N LEU A 250 32.15 17.14 -0.42
CA LEU A 250 32.46 18.33 -1.20
C LEU A 250 32.28 19.60 -0.36
N ALA A 251 33.14 20.59 -0.62
CA ALA A 251 33.04 21.90 0.02
C ALA A 251 31.72 22.60 -0.35
N ARG A 252 31.08 23.23 0.65
CA ARG A 252 29.86 24.02 0.42
C ARG A 252 30.20 25.29 -0.37
N PRO A 253 29.42 25.66 -1.40
CA PRO A 253 29.63 26.89 -2.14
C PRO A 253 29.19 28.11 -1.32
N ASN A 254 29.72 29.28 -1.66
CA ASN A 254 29.11 30.55 -1.23
C ASN A 254 27.92 30.87 -2.13
N LEU A 255 26.84 31.39 -1.55
CA LEU A 255 25.65 31.75 -2.31
C LEU A 255 25.52 33.26 -2.42
N ARG A 256 25.23 33.74 -3.62
CA ARG A 256 25.15 35.17 -3.94
C ARG A 256 23.71 35.60 -4.19
N TYR A 257 23.28 36.62 -3.46
CA TYR A 257 21.99 37.29 -3.58
C TYR A 257 22.16 38.81 -3.67
N LYS A 258 21.06 39.53 -3.85
CA LYS A 258 20.99 40.98 -3.62
C LYS A 258 20.54 41.27 -2.19
N LEU A 259 20.89 42.44 -1.67
CA LEU A 259 20.35 42.90 -0.38
C LEU A 259 18.88 43.30 -0.57
N ARG A 260 18.00 42.86 0.32
CA ARG A 260 16.59 43.26 0.28
C ARG A 260 16.47 44.76 0.58
N GLY A 261 15.79 45.51 -0.28
CA GLY A 261 15.68 46.97 -0.18
C GLY A 261 16.82 47.75 -0.83
N ASN A 262 17.89 47.09 -1.30
CA ASN A 262 18.96 47.72 -2.07
C ASN A 262 19.53 46.75 -3.13
N SER A 263 18.96 46.80 -4.34
CA SER A 263 19.33 45.95 -5.47
C SER A 263 20.75 46.18 -6.01
N ASN A 264 21.40 47.29 -5.63
CA ASN A 264 22.78 47.59 -6.00
C ASN A 264 23.79 46.91 -5.09
N GLN A 265 23.38 46.51 -3.88
CA GLN A 265 24.26 45.81 -2.94
C GLN A 265 24.13 44.29 -3.06
N THR A 266 25.28 43.62 -3.05
CA THR A 266 25.36 42.16 -3.06
C THR A 266 25.35 41.65 -1.62
N LYS A 267 24.54 40.62 -1.37
CA LYS A 267 24.52 39.88 -0.10
C LYS A 267 25.07 38.48 -0.34
N TYR A 268 26.05 38.09 0.45
CA TYR A 268 26.59 36.73 0.45
C TYR A 268 26.02 35.95 1.62
N VAL A 269 25.54 34.74 1.35
CA VAL A 269 25.28 33.74 2.38
C VAL A 269 26.54 32.92 2.52
N ALA A 270 27.19 33.08 3.68
CA ALA A 270 28.46 32.42 3.97
C ALA A 270 28.29 30.90 4.03
N ARG A 271 29.26 30.14 3.52
CA ARG A 271 29.22 28.66 3.48
C ARG A 271 28.99 28.01 4.86
N GLU A 272 29.41 28.66 5.93
CA GLU A 272 29.25 28.21 7.33
C GLU A 272 27.78 28.22 7.76
N SER A 273 26.96 29.09 7.17
CA SER A 273 25.52 29.20 7.44
C SER A 273 24.66 28.19 6.68
N ILE A 274 25.24 27.48 5.70
CA ILE A 274 24.55 26.45 4.91
C ILE A 274 24.64 25.13 5.67
N LYS A 275 23.51 24.58 6.10
CA LYS A 275 23.44 23.30 6.84
C LYS A 275 22.75 22.24 5.99
N ALA A 276 23.44 21.13 5.72
CA ALA A 276 22.91 20.02 4.91
C ALA A 276 22.30 20.46 3.56
N GLY A 277 22.94 21.43 2.88
CA GLY A 277 22.42 21.98 1.62
C GLY A 277 21.24 22.93 1.76
N GLN A 278 20.84 23.30 2.97
CA GLN A 278 19.76 24.25 3.25
C GLN A 278 20.33 25.60 3.72
N TRP A 279 19.69 26.68 3.31
CA TRP A 279 20.02 28.05 3.72
C TRP A 279 18.77 28.94 3.71
N ASN A 280 18.87 30.12 4.33
CA ASN A 280 17.77 31.08 4.42
C ASN A 280 18.04 32.30 3.51
N VAL A 281 16.98 32.80 2.86
CA VAL A 281 16.99 34.01 2.01
C VAL A 281 16.52 35.27 2.76
N GLN A 282 16.36 35.21 4.09
CA GLN A 282 15.91 36.33 4.90
C GLN A 282 16.83 37.55 4.72
N GLY A 283 16.22 38.71 4.47
CA GLY A 283 16.94 39.95 4.15
C GLY A 283 17.73 39.91 2.83
N ALA A 284 17.47 38.92 1.96
CA ALA A 284 18.04 38.82 0.63
C ALA A 284 16.94 38.98 -0.44
N ALA A 285 17.34 39.28 -1.68
CA ALA A 285 16.50 39.33 -2.87
C ALA A 285 17.17 38.57 -4.02
N PHE A 286 16.37 38.07 -4.96
CA PHE A 286 16.89 37.33 -6.13
C PHE A 286 17.79 38.21 -7.00
N VAL A 287 18.85 37.61 -7.57
CA VAL A 287 19.85 38.33 -8.40
C VAL A 287 19.23 38.94 -9.65
N LYS A 288 18.22 38.26 -10.22
CA LYS A 288 17.40 38.73 -11.33
C LYS A 288 15.94 38.51 -10.94
N THR A 289 15.16 39.58 -10.94
CA THR A 289 13.69 39.51 -10.82
C THR A 289 13.11 39.52 -12.23
N GLY A 290 12.22 38.57 -12.54
CA GLY A 290 11.45 38.61 -13.79
C GLY A 290 10.45 39.78 -13.79
N PRO A 291 9.96 40.23 -14.97
CA PRO A 291 8.86 41.18 -15.01
C PRO A 291 7.64 40.58 -14.29
N LEU A 292 7.07 41.35 -13.37
CA LEU A 292 5.77 41.05 -12.77
C LEU A 292 4.71 41.26 -13.86
N SER A 293 4.38 40.20 -14.61
CA SER A 293 3.15 40.16 -15.39
C SER A 293 1.98 40.06 -14.41
N PHE A 294 1.44 41.21 -14.00
CA PHE A 294 0.11 41.26 -13.41
C PHE A 294 -0.88 40.84 -14.50
N LEU A 295 -1.33 39.60 -14.46
CA LEU A 295 -2.58 39.20 -15.12
C LEU A 295 -3.70 39.90 -14.36
N PHE A 296 -4.13 41.05 -14.87
CA PHE A 296 -5.48 41.57 -14.61
C PHE A 296 -6.48 40.49 -15.06
N PRO A 297 -7.34 39.95 -14.19
CA PRO A 297 -8.55 39.31 -14.69
C PRO A 297 -9.46 40.44 -15.18
N PHE A 298 -9.61 40.54 -16.50
CA PHE A 298 -10.75 41.24 -17.09
C PHE A 298 -12.02 40.54 -16.60
N PHE A 299 -12.75 41.21 -15.70
CA PHE A 299 -14.18 40.98 -15.55
C PHE A 299 -14.86 41.75 -16.70
N PHE A 300 -15.47 41.03 -17.63
CA PHE A 300 -16.55 41.57 -18.43
C PHE A 300 -17.86 41.11 -17.76
N PHE A 301 -18.67 42.10 -17.36
CA PHE A 301 -20.11 41.96 -17.13
C PHE A 301 -20.83 41.73 -18.46
#